data_AF-A0A5C8LDV8-F1
#
_entry.id   AF-A0A5C8LDV8-F1
#
_cell.length_a   1.000
_cell.length_b   1.000
_cell.length_c   1.000
_cell.angle_alpha   90.00
_cell.angle_beta   90.00
_cell.angle_gamma   90.00
#
_symmetry.space_group_name_H-M   'P 1'
#
loop_
_entity.id
_entity.type
_entity.pdbx_description
1 polymer ?
#
loop_
_entity_poly.entity_id
_entity_poly.type
_entity_poly.pdbx_seq_one_letter_code
_entity_poly.pdbx_strand_id
1 'polypeptide(L)'
;MIKIFQKSLKKEIAELSNDILNSVWSNRIEQSNIESLGIKNGKQIIAEYLKNREFGIAYEHLAYITTECEMELSVEQKNRMDKIADRMNMKPIKLLTNEKGTDFLFGCKNLYLASIHPFDFDKRNLNEYKQIVELGKELLAQRGIQNFLGYLMESQYRVSVWASMIAIEYGNPKQDEILSLSGTKTIIDCCLECIMQNEINSLSAEIIENKKNWLNKNVPQQSTVVKNK
;
A
#
# COMPACT_ATOMS: atom_id res chain seq x y z
N MET A 1 -7.47 -48.52 6.70
CA MET A 1 -6.90 -47.40 5.91
C MET A 1 -7.97 -46.31 5.81
N ILE A 2 -7.91 -45.30 6.68
CA ILE A 2 -8.92 -44.24 6.74
C ILE A 2 -8.67 -43.27 5.57
N LYS A 3 -9.57 -43.23 4.59
CA LYS A 3 -9.59 -42.16 3.58
C LYS A 3 -10.00 -40.88 4.30
N ILE A 4 -9.03 -40.05 4.69
CA ILE A 4 -9.31 -38.70 5.19
C ILE A 4 -9.90 -37.94 4.00
N PHE A 5 -11.20 -37.66 4.03
CA PHE A 5 -11.88 -36.87 3.01
C PHE A 5 -11.23 -35.49 2.94
N GLN A 6 -10.47 -35.24 1.88
CA GLN A 6 -9.87 -33.94 1.63
C GLN A 6 -11.00 -32.95 1.34
N LYS A 7 -11.14 -31.91 2.18
CA LYS A 7 -12.15 -30.86 2.00
C LYS A 7 -11.96 -30.18 0.63
N SER A 8 -13.07 -29.84 -0.03
CA SER A 8 -13.03 -29.04 -1.26
C SER A 8 -12.49 -27.65 -0.98
N LEU A 9 -11.77 -27.05 -1.94
CA LEU A 9 -11.21 -25.69 -1.82
C LEU A 9 -12.29 -24.67 -1.43
N LYS A 10 -13.47 -24.76 -2.05
CA LYS A 10 -14.63 -23.94 -1.71
C LYS A 10 -14.98 -23.98 -0.22
N LYS A 11 -15.03 -25.18 0.37
CA LYS A 11 -15.38 -25.37 1.77
C LYS A 11 -14.27 -24.89 2.70
N GLU A 12 -13.01 -25.17 2.35
CA GLU A 12 -11.85 -24.78 3.15
C GLU A 12 -11.68 -23.25 3.20
N ILE A 13 -11.84 -22.55 2.07
CA ILE A 13 -11.81 -21.09 2.01
C ILE A 13 -13.01 -20.49 2.74
N ALA A 14 -14.22 -21.03 2.58
CA ALA A 14 -15.41 -20.53 3.29
C ALA A 14 -15.27 -20.66 4.81
N GLU A 15 -14.82 -21.82 5.30
CA GLU A 15 -14.57 -22.04 6.72
C GLU A 15 -13.49 -21.10 7.24
N LEU A 16 -12.37 -20.98 6.54
CA LEU A 16 -11.28 -20.09 6.96
C LEU A 16 -11.71 -18.62 6.97
N SER A 17 -12.48 -18.20 5.97
CA SER A 17 -13.02 -16.84 5.90
C SER A 17 -13.96 -16.53 7.06
N ASN A 18 -14.79 -17.49 7.47
CA ASN A 18 -15.67 -17.32 8.64
C ASN A 18 -14.88 -17.30 9.96
N ASP A 19 -13.84 -18.11 10.07
CA ASP A 19 -12.99 -18.16 11.25
C ASP A 19 -12.20 -16.86 11.44
N ILE A 20 -11.65 -16.32 10.35
CA ILE A 20 -10.89 -15.06 10.32
C ILE A 20 -11.84 -13.87 10.49
N LEU A 21 -12.85 -13.75 9.62
CA LEU A 21 -13.79 -12.63 9.62
C LEU A 21 -14.91 -12.87 10.63
N ASN A 22 -14.61 -13.30 11.85
CA ASN A 22 -15.64 -13.60 12.84
C ASN A 22 -16.33 -12.33 13.40
N SER A 23 -17.17 -12.49 14.43
CA SER A 23 -17.89 -11.37 15.06
C SER A 23 -16.95 -10.30 15.64
N VAL A 24 -15.75 -10.66 16.08
CA VAL A 24 -14.75 -9.71 16.58
C VAL A 24 -14.28 -8.79 15.45
N TRP A 25 -14.04 -9.35 14.25
CA TRP A 25 -13.73 -8.54 13.06
C TRP A 25 -14.89 -7.63 12.69
N SER A 26 -16.13 -8.16 12.62
CA SER A 26 -17.31 -7.36 12.24
C SER A 26 -17.48 -6.14 13.15
N ASN A 27 -17.35 -6.32 14.47
CA ASN A 27 -17.42 -5.22 15.43
C ASN A 27 -16.29 -4.19 15.24
N ARG A 28 -15.07 -4.65 14.91
CA ARG A 28 -13.92 -3.77 14.67
C ARG A 28 -14.12 -2.90 13.42
N ILE A 29 -14.67 -3.48 12.36
CA ILE A 29 -14.94 -2.74 11.11
C ILE A 29 -16.04 -1.70 11.31
N GLU A 30 -17.12 -2.06 12.01
CA GLU A 30 -18.24 -1.14 12.31
C GLU A 30 -17.79 0.09 13.12
N GLN A 31 -16.80 -0.08 13.99
CA GLN A 31 -16.23 0.99 14.81
C GLN A 31 -15.08 1.75 14.14
N SER A 32 -14.62 1.30 12.96
CA SER A 32 -13.49 1.89 12.25
C SER A 32 -13.94 2.89 11.18
N ASN A 33 -13.07 3.87 10.87
CA ASN A 33 -13.25 4.78 9.73
C ASN A 33 -12.86 4.14 8.38
N ILE A 34 -12.91 2.81 8.26
CA ILE A 34 -12.60 2.14 6.99
C ILE A 34 -13.71 2.50 6.00
N GLU A 35 -13.35 3.13 4.87
CA GLU A 35 -14.32 3.49 3.82
C GLU A 35 -14.42 2.45 2.71
N SER A 36 -13.46 1.52 2.62
CA SER A 36 -13.40 0.50 1.57
C SER A 36 -14.60 -0.46 1.63
N LEU A 37 -15.48 -0.36 0.63
CA LEU A 37 -16.60 -1.29 0.43
C LEU A 37 -16.13 -2.74 0.27
N GLY A 38 -14.93 -2.94 -0.29
CA GLY A 38 -14.30 -4.25 -0.43
C GLY A 38 -14.03 -4.92 0.92
N ILE A 39 -13.77 -4.13 1.96
CA ILE A 39 -13.56 -4.62 3.33
C ILE A 39 -14.91 -4.77 4.05
N LYS A 40 -15.76 -3.74 4.03
CA LYS A 40 -17.07 -3.77 4.72
C LYS A 40 -17.93 -4.96 4.29
N ASN A 41 -17.99 -5.22 2.99
CA ASN A 41 -18.76 -6.32 2.42
C ASN A 41 -17.91 -7.57 2.17
N GLY A 42 -16.72 -7.67 2.78
CA GLY A 42 -15.71 -8.67 2.48
C GLY A 42 -16.22 -10.11 2.51
N LYS A 43 -17.05 -10.45 3.51
CA LYS A 43 -17.71 -11.78 3.58
C LYS A 43 -18.61 -12.07 2.39
N GLN A 44 -19.42 -11.10 1.98
CA GLN A 44 -20.37 -11.26 0.89
C GLN A 44 -19.63 -11.42 -0.44
N ILE A 45 -18.59 -10.60 -0.65
CA ILE A 45 -17.72 -10.64 -1.83
C ILE A 45 -17.02 -12.00 -1.93
N ILE A 46 -16.41 -12.49 -0.84
CA ILE A 46 -15.79 -13.82 -0.82
C ILE A 46 -16.82 -14.91 -1.12
N ALA A 47 -18.01 -14.85 -0.51
CA ALA A 47 -19.06 -15.82 -0.76
C ALA A 47 -19.52 -15.84 -2.24
N GLU A 48 -19.56 -14.67 -2.88
CA GLU A 48 -19.88 -14.54 -4.30
C GLU A 48 -18.81 -15.17 -5.20
N TYR A 49 -17.52 -14.88 -4.98
CA TYR A 49 -16.43 -15.53 -5.70
C TYR A 49 -16.45 -17.05 -5.53
N LEU A 50 -16.70 -17.53 -4.31
CA LEU A 50 -16.84 -18.97 -4.03
C LEU A 50 -18.06 -19.61 -4.72
N LYS A 51 -19.13 -18.85 -4.97
CA LYS A 51 -20.30 -19.30 -5.73
C LYS A 51 -19.97 -19.43 -7.21
N ASN A 52 -19.18 -18.49 -7.75
CA ASN A 52 -18.75 -18.45 -9.15
C ASN A 52 -17.55 -19.34 -9.48
N ARG A 53 -17.01 -20.07 -8.49
CA ARG A 53 -15.82 -20.94 -8.59
C ARG A 53 -14.51 -20.16 -8.82
N GLU A 54 -14.49 -18.88 -8.46
CA GLU A 54 -13.34 -17.99 -8.54
C GLU A 54 -12.50 -18.09 -7.26
N PHE A 55 -11.96 -19.29 -6.99
CA PHE A 55 -11.34 -19.60 -5.70
C PHE A 55 -10.07 -18.79 -5.41
N GLY A 56 -9.26 -18.51 -6.44
CA GLY A 56 -8.06 -17.67 -6.29
C GLY A 56 -8.42 -16.25 -5.87
N ILE A 57 -9.44 -15.66 -6.49
CA ILE A 57 -9.92 -14.31 -6.16
C ILE A 57 -10.52 -14.28 -4.75
N ALA A 58 -11.29 -15.31 -4.37
CA ALA A 58 -11.81 -15.43 -3.00
C ALA A 58 -10.68 -15.47 -1.94
N TYR A 59 -9.59 -16.20 -2.24
CA TYR A 59 -8.42 -16.29 -1.39
C TYR A 59 -7.63 -14.97 -1.33
N GLU A 60 -7.39 -14.33 -2.47
CA GLU A 60 -6.73 -13.03 -2.56
C GLU A 60 -7.51 -11.94 -1.82
N HIS A 61 -8.84 -11.95 -1.92
CA HIS A 61 -9.69 -10.99 -1.22
C HIS A 61 -9.66 -11.19 0.29
N LEU A 62 -9.63 -12.44 0.76
CA LEU A 62 -9.44 -12.74 2.18
C LEU A 62 -8.08 -12.21 2.67
N ALA A 63 -7.02 -12.46 1.92
CA ALA A 63 -5.69 -11.99 2.26
C ALA A 63 -5.59 -10.45 2.24
N TYR A 64 -6.22 -9.80 1.26
CA TYR A 64 -6.38 -8.35 1.20
C TYR A 64 -7.04 -7.81 2.47
N ILE A 65 -8.18 -8.38 2.89
CA ILE A 65 -8.85 -7.95 4.13
C ILE A 65 -7.94 -8.15 5.36
N THR A 66 -7.30 -9.31 5.49
CA THR A 66 -6.42 -9.57 6.64
C THR A 66 -5.25 -8.60 6.72
N THR A 67 -4.72 -8.21 5.56
CA THR A 67 -3.64 -7.24 5.42
C THR A 67 -4.16 -5.84 5.75
N GLU A 68 -5.15 -5.35 5.02
CA GLU A 68 -5.68 -3.99 5.19
C GLU A 68 -6.26 -3.71 6.59
N CYS A 69 -6.78 -4.73 7.26
CA CYS A 69 -7.34 -4.62 8.60
C CYS A 69 -6.34 -4.93 9.72
N GLU A 70 -5.06 -5.12 9.39
CA GLU A 70 -4.00 -5.44 10.36
C GLU A 70 -4.43 -6.58 11.29
N MET A 71 -4.91 -7.67 10.70
CA MET A 71 -5.40 -8.82 11.44
C MET A 71 -4.24 -9.72 11.83
N GLU A 72 -4.03 -9.88 13.14
CA GLU A 72 -3.15 -10.92 13.64
C GLU A 72 -3.81 -12.29 13.45
N LEU A 73 -3.34 -13.03 12.46
CA LEU A 73 -3.77 -14.40 12.23
C LEU A 73 -3.06 -15.35 13.19
N SER A 74 -3.82 -16.31 13.74
CA SER A 74 -3.24 -17.41 14.50
C SER A 74 -2.33 -18.28 13.62
N VAL A 75 -1.39 -19.01 14.23
CA VAL A 75 -0.50 -19.94 13.52
C VAL A 75 -1.31 -20.94 12.69
N GLU A 76 -2.44 -21.41 13.21
CA GLU A 76 -3.34 -22.31 12.49
C GLU A 76 -3.97 -21.65 11.25
N GLN A 77 -4.44 -20.40 11.37
CA GLN A 77 -5.02 -19.65 10.26
C GLN A 77 -3.99 -19.39 9.16
N LYS A 78 -2.75 -19.02 9.52
CA LYS A 78 -1.63 -18.84 8.58
C LYS A 78 -1.32 -20.13 7.83
N ASN A 79 -1.16 -21.24 8.56
CA ASN A 79 -0.90 -22.55 7.96
C ASN A 79 -2.03 -22.98 7.00
N ARG A 80 -3.29 -22.65 7.32
CA ARG A 80 -4.42 -22.93 6.43
C ARG A 80 -4.39 -22.05 5.18
N MET A 81 -4.01 -20.78 5.29
CA MET A 81 -3.81 -19.92 4.12
C MET A 81 -2.71 -20.44 3.19
N ASP A 82 -1.56 -20.84 3.74
CA ASP A 82 -0.44 -21.35 2.94
C ASP A 82 -0.83 -22.64 2.21
N LYS A 83 -1.47 -23.58 2.92
CA LYS A 83 -1.95 -24.83 2.33
C LYS A 83 -2.97 -24.61 1.21
N ILE A 84 -3.85 -23.61 1.33
CA ILE A 84 -4.81 -23.26 0.27
C ILE A 84 -4.07 -22.71 -0.96
N ALA A 85 -3.09 -21.81 -0.77
CA ALA A 85 -2.28 -21.26 -1.85
C ALA A 85 -1.52 -22.36 -2.61
N ASP A 86 -0.86 -23.26 -1.89
CA ASP A 86 -0.12 -24.39 -2.45
C ASP A 86 -1.04 -25.26 -3.33
N ARG A 87 -2.24 -25.57 -2.85
CA ARG A 87 -3.23 -26.36 -3.60
C ARG A 87 -3.73 -25.68 -4.88
N MET A 88 -3.64 -24.36 -4.95
CA MET A 88 -4.02 -23.57 -6.13
C MET A 88 -2.81 -23.24 -7.03
N ASN A 89 -1.61 -23.72 -6.67
CA ASN A 89 -0.34 -23.33 -7.30
C ASN A 89 -0.14 -21.81 -7.34
N MET A 90 -0.64 -21.13 -6.31
CA MET A 90 -0.46 -19.70 -6.09
C MET A 90 0.72 -19.51 -5.15
N LYS A 91 1.46 -18.41 -5.33
CA LYS A 91 2.45 -18.03 -4.31
C LYS A 91 1.67 -17.77 -3.02
N PRO A 92 2.06 -18.37 -1.88
CA PRO A 92 1.53 -17.99 -0.59
C PRO A 92 1.63 -16.47 -0.50
N ILE A 93 0.49 -15.81 -0.29
CA ILE A 93 0.52 -14.37 -0.07
C ILE A 93 1.39 -14.21 1.15
N LYS A 94 2.53 -13.53 0.99
CA LYS A 94 3.37 -13.15 2.12
C LYS A 94 2.47 -12.29 3.00
N LEU A 95 1.87 -12.92 4.00
CA LEU A 95 1.20 -12.26 5.11
C LEU A 95 2.29 -11.52 5.86
N LEU A 96 2.60 -10.34 5.32
CA LEU A 96 3.44 -9.28 5.82
C LEU A 96 4.52 -9.74 6.82
N THR A 97 5.43 -10.60 6.38
CA THR A 97 6.71 -10.84 7.04
C THR A 97 7.84 -10.15 6.28
N ASN A 98 7.56 -8.92 5.82
CA ASN A 98 8.58 -7.95 5.48
C ASN A 98 8.27 -6.67 6.27
N GLU A 99 8.25 -6.82 7.61
CA GLU A 99 7.68 -5.94 8.63
C GLU A 99 7.74 -4.45 8.24
N LYS A 100 8.93 -3.94 7.92
CA LYS A 100 9.12 -2.52 7.58
C LYS A 100 8.39 -2.02 6.34
N GLY A 101 8.30 -2.85 5.30
CA GLY A 101 7.62 -2.43 4.06
C GLY A 101 6.11 -2.32 4.22
N THR A 102 5.57 -3.16 5.08
CA THR A 102 4.19 -3.15 5.53
C THR A 102 3.92 -1.97 6.45
N ASP A 103 4.82 -1.74 7.42
CA ASP A 103 4.73 -0.61 8.34
C ASP A 103 4.71 0.73 7.60
N PHE A 104 5.37 0.83 6.45
CA PHE A 104 5.32 2.03 5.62
C PHE A 104 3.94 2.27 5.02
N LEU A 105 3.26 1.22 4.54
CA LEU A 105 1.89 1.31 4.03
C LEU A 105 0.91 1.71 5.13
N PHE A 106 1.00 1.06 6.30
CA PHE A 106 0.14 1.38 7.44
C PHE A 106 0.44 2.76 8.02
N GLY A 107 1.70 3.17 8.08
CA GLY A 107 2.06 4.51 8.50
C GLY A 107 1.48 5.58 7.57
N CYS A 108 1.55 5.39 6.24
CA CYS A 108 0.90 6.28 5.28
C CYS A 108 -0.63 6.34 5.50
N LYS A 109 -1.27 5.19 5.71
CA LYS A 109 -2.69 5.09 6.03
C LYS A 109 -3.05 5.84 7.31
N ASN A 110 -2.29 5.66 8.39
CA ASN A 110 -2.54 6.33 9.67
C ASN A 110 -2.41 7.85 9.54
N LEU A 111 -1.40 8.33 8.81
CA LEU A 111 -1.25 9.76 8.52
C LEU A 111 -2.39 10.29 7.65
N TYR A 112 -2.82 9.53 6.64
CA TYR A 112 -3.98 9.91 5.82
C TYR A 112 -5.24 10.07 6.69
N LEU A 113 -5.54 9.11 7.55
CA LEU A 113 -6.69 9.15 8.47
C LEU A 113 -6.57 10.30 9.49
N ALA A 114 -5.36 10.63 9.92
CA ALA A 114 -5.07 11.79 10.77
C ALA A 114 -5.08 13.13 10.00
N SER A 115 -5.43 13.13 8.71
CA SER A 115 -5.38 14.32 7.84
C SER A 115 -4.00 15.01 7.83
N ILE A 116 -2.94 14.20 7.84
CA ILE A 116 -1.55 14.64 7.73
C ILE A 116 -1.08 14.36 6.30
N HIS A 117 -0.66 15.43 5.62
CA HIS A 117 -0.19 15.36 4.25
C HIS A 117 1.34 15.42 4.20
N PRO A 118 2.02 14.79 3.20
CA PRO A 118 3.47 14.88 3.05
C PRO A 118 4.00 16.33 3.03
N PHE A 119 3.21 17.26 2.51
CA PHE A 119 3.55 18.68 2.39
C PHE A 119 2.94 19.57 3.50
N ASP A 120 2.49 18.96 4.60
CA ASP A 120 2.01 19.64 5.81
C ASP A 120 3.21 19.90 6.73
N PHE A 121 4.01 20.93 6.40
CA PHE A 121 5.32 21.13 7.01
C PHE A 121 5.27 21.59 8.46
N ASP A 122 4.17 22.22 8.88
CA ASP A 122 3.93 22.57 10.28
C ASP A 122 3.83 21.32 11.17
N LYS A 123 3.40 20.19 10.59
CA LYS A 123 3.32 18.89 11.26
C LYS A 123 4.60 18.06 11.19
N ARG A 124 5.69 18.53 10.56
CA ARG A 124 6.98 17.80 10.50
C ARG A 124 7.55 17.46 11.86
N ASN A 125 7.18 18.21 12.90
CA ASN A 125 7.64 17.95 14.25
C ASN A 125 6.89 16.84 14.98
N LEU A 126 5.73 16.41 14.46
CA LEU A 126 4.95 15.30 15.00
C LEU A 126 5.73 13.99 14.86
N ASN A 127 5.55 13.11 15.84
CA ASN A 127 6.30 11.87 15.92
C ASN A 127 5.95 10.94 14.74
N GLU A 128 4.67 10.87 14.38
CA GLU A 128 4.12 10.04 13.31
C GLU A 128 4.69 10.47 11.94
N TYR A 129 4.81 11.78 11.71
CA TYR A 129 5.43 12.31 10.49
C TYR A 129 6.91 11.93 10.44
N LYS A 130 7.66 12.12 11.54
CA LYS A 130 9.08 11.76 11.60
C LYS A 130 9.29 10.27 11.37
N GLN A 131 8.47 9.43 12.00
CA GLN A 131 8.54 7.98 11.89
C GLN A 131 8.33 7.51 10.44
N ILE A 132 7.35 8.05 9.71
CA ILE A 132 7.15 7.62 8.31
C ILE A 132 8.32 8.03 7.41
N VAL A 133 8.90 9.21 7.65
CA VAL A 133 10.05 9.70 6.88
C VAL A 133 11.28 8.85 7.17
N GLU A 134 11.58 8.57 8.44
CA GLU A 134 12.71 7.72 8.81
C GLU A 134 12.53 6.29 8.30
N LEU A 135 11.33 5.72 8.40
CA LEU A 135 11.04 4.40 7.84
C LEU A 135 11.23 4.36 6.31
N GLY A 136 10.76 5.39 5.61
CA GLY A 136 10.97 5.52 4.16
C GLY A 136 12.45 5.63 3.80
N LYS A 137 13.24 6.41 4.56
CA LYS A 137 14.71 6.51 4.40
C LYS A 137 15.40 5.17 4.64
N GLU A 138 14.99 4.42 5.67
CA GLU A 138 15.52 3.09 5.93
C GLU A 138 15.23 2.12 4.79
N LEU A 139 13.99 2.10 4.29
CA LEU A 139 13.59 1.26 3.15
C LEU A 139 14.33 1.64 1.87
N LEU A 140 14.50 2.94 1.64
CA LEU A 140 15.25 3.48 0.51
C LEU A 140 16.72 3.05 0.55
N ALA A 141 17.37 3.17 1.72
CA ALA A 141 18.75 2.74 1.93
C ALA A 141 18.91 1.21 1.79
N GLN A 142 17.96 0.44 2.30
CA GLN A 142 18.02 -1.03 2.28
C GLN A 142 17.76 -1.62 0.89
N ARG A 143 16.81 -1.05 0.14
CA ARG A 143 16.31 -1.64 -1.12
C ARG A 143 16.87 -0.95 -2.37
N GLY A 144 17.39 0.26 -2.22
CA GLY A 144 17.72 1.14 -3.33
C GLY A 144 16.48 1.82 -3.92
N ILE A 145 16.69 2.95 -4.58
CA ILE A 145 15.63 3.83 -5.09
C ILE A 145 14.68 3.13 -6.06
N GLN A 146 15.19 2.32 -6.98
CA GLN A 146 14.38 1.60 -7.97
C GLN A 146 13.35 0.68 -7.32
N ASN A 147 13.75 -0.08 -6.29
CA ASN A 147 12.86 -1.00 -5.59
C ASN A 147 11.93 -0.28 -4.61
N PHE A 148 12.42 0.78 -3.96
CA PHE A 148 11.59 1.62 -3.09
C PHE A 148 10.44 2.27 -3.87
N LEU A 149 10.72 2.72 -5.11
CA LEU A 149 9.71 3.33 -5.98
C LEU A 149 8.67 2.34 -6.53
N GLY A 150 8.71 1.06 -6.14
CA GLY A 150 7.57 0.16 -6.31
C GLY A 150 6.29 0.68 -5.65
N TYR A 151 6.41 1.48 -4.58
CA TYR A 151 5.28 2.13 -3.91
C TYR A 151 4.52 3.16 -4.77
N LEU A 152 5.04 3.54 -5.94
CA LEU A 152 4.31 4.43 -6.87
C LEU A 152 3.06 3.76 -7.45
N MET A 153 3.01 2.42 -7.44
CA MET A 153 1.84 1.66 -7.85
C MET A 153 0.69 1.73 -6.84
N GLU A 154 0.94 2.18 -5.62
CA GLU A 154 -0.04 2.24 -4.54
C GLU A 154 -0.77 3.59 -4.56
N SER A 155 -1.98 3.60 -5.13
CA SER A 155 -2.79 4.81 -5.28
C SER A 155 -3.57 5.19 -4.01
N GLN A 156 -3.56 4.34 -2.99
CA GLN A 156 -4.32 4.55 -1.77
C GLN A 156 -3.50 5.33 -0.73
N TYR A 157 -4.20 6.05 0.14
CA TYR A 157 -3.64 6.69 1.34
C TYR A 157 -2.40 7.58 1.09
N ARG A 158 -2.27 8.14 -0.11
CA ARG A 158 -1.12 8.97 -0.52
C ARG A 158 0.23 8.24 -0.42
N VAL A 159 0.24 6.90 -0.46
CA VAL A 159 1.48 6.10 -0.39
C VAL A 159 2.44 6.53 -1.49
N SER A 160 1.97 6.62 -2.73
CA SER A 160 2.78 7.09 -3.86
C SER A 160 3.34 8.50 -3.66
N VAL A 161 2.59 9.42 -3.04
CA VAL A 161 3.01 10.80 -2.76
C VAL A 161 4.10 10.83 -1.68
N TRP A 162 3.92 10.08 -0.59
CA TRP A 162 4.94 9.93 0.45
C TRP A 162 6.23 9.33 -0.09
N ALA A 163 6.14 8.23 -0.84
CA ALA A 163 7.29 7.60 -1.47
C ALA A 163 8.02 8.54 -2.43
N SER A 164 7.27 9.28 -3.25
CA SER A 164 7.82 10.25 -4.20
C SER A 164 8.58 11.39 -3.50
N MET A 165 7.98 11.96 -2.46
CA MET A 165 8.60 13.04 -1.69
C MET A 165 9.89 12.56 -1.00
N ILE A 166 9.86 11.39 -0.36
CA ILE A 166 11.02 10.80 0.32
C ILE A 166 12.13 10.45 -0.68
N ALA A 167 11.78 9.87 -1.84
CA ALA A 167 12.77 9.49 -2.85
C ALA A 167 13.49 10.70 -3.46
N ILE A 168 12.79 11.80 -3.71
CA ILE A 168 13.41 13.04 -4.19
C ILE A 168 14.24 13.69 -3.08
N GLU A 169 13.69 13.89 -1.88
CA GLU A 169 14.37 14.64 -0.80
C GLU A 169 15.59 13.89 -0.24
N TYR A 170 15.54 12.55 -0.17
CA TYR A 170 16.57 11.74 0.50
C TYR A 170 17.27 10.71 -0.39
N GLY A 171 16.72 10.42 -1.58
CA GLY A 171 17.28 9.42 -2.50
C GLY A 171 18.29 9.95 -3.50
N ASN A 172 18.34 11.27 -3.71
CA ASN A 172 19.20 11.92 -4.70
C ASN A 172 19.19 11.24 -6.09
N PRO A 173 18.02 11.04 -6.71
CA PRO A 173 17.94 10.44 -8.04
C PRO A 173 18.73 11.26 -9.06
N LYS A 174 19.41 10.59 -10.00
CA LYS A 174 20.03 11.31 -11.12
C LYS A 174 18.95 11.83 -12.06
N GLN A 175 19.20 12.99 -12.67
CA GLN A 175 18.22 13.68 -13.51
C GLN A 175 17.77 12.87 -14.74
N ASP A 176 18.65 12.01 -15.25
CA ASP A 176 18.44 11.14 -16.41
C ASP A 176 18.19 9.67 -16.03
N GLU A 177 18.11 9.33 -14.74
CA GLU A 177 17.89 7.95 -14.32
C GLU A 177 16.45 7.52 -14.64
N ILE A 178 16.31 6.51 -15.50
CA ILE A 178 15.02 5.93 -15.88
C ILE A 178 14.50 5.05 -14.74
N LEU A 179 13.22 5.23 -14.40
CA LEU A 179 12.54 4.31 -13.50
C LEU A 179 12.24 3.00 -14.23
N SER A 180 12.78 1.89 -13.73
CA SER A 180 12.65 0.56 -14.35
C SER A 180 11.19 0.15 -14.54
N LEU A 181 10.32 0.52 -13.59
CA LEU A 181 8.88 0.24 -13.63
C LEU A 181 8.17 0.97 -14.77
N SER A 182 8.59 2.18 -15.11
CA SER A 182 8.01 2.96 -16.23
C SER A 182 8.61 2.57 -17.57
N GLY A 183 9.89 2.20 -17.60
CA GLY A 183 10.64 1.85 -18.81
C GLY A 183 10.93 3.02 -19.76
N THR A 184 10.35 4.21 -19.52
CA THR A 184 10.43 5.36 -20.43
C THR A 184 10.62 6.70 -19.73
N LYS A 185 10.09 6.88 -18.51
CA LYS A 185 10.19 8.13 -17.75
C LYS A 185 11.34 8.10 -16.74
N THR A 186 11.88 9.28 -16.45
CA THR A 186 12.88 9.42 -15.37
C THR A 186 12.21 9.20 -14.02
N ILE A 187 13.01 8.84 -13.01
CA ILE A 187 12.56 8.76 -11.62
C ILE A 187 11.90 10.07 -11.18
N ILE A 188 12.53 11.20 -11.51
CA ILE A 188 12.03 12.52 -11.13
C ILE A 188 10.66 12.75 -11.76
N ASP A 189 10.49 12.50 -13.06
CA ASP A 189 9.21 12.71 -13.75
C ASP A 189 8.10 11.83 -13.16
N CYS A 190 8.39 10.55 -12.88
CA CYS A 190 7.43 9.66 -12.23
C CYS A 190 7.00 10.15 -10.85
N CYS A 191 7.96 10.56 -10.01
CA CYS A 191 7.67 11.10 -8.69
C CYS A 191 6.87 12.42 -8.78
N LEU A 192 7.20 13.28 -9.75
CA LEU A 192 6.47 14.53 -9.98
C LEU A 192 5.03 14.27 -10.41
N GLU A 193 4.77 13.28 -11.25
CA GLU A 193 3.41 12.92 -11.64
C GLU A 193 2.57 12.49 -10.43
N CYS A 194 3.11 11.62 -9.57
CA CYS A 194 2.43 11.20 -8.34
C CYS A 194 2.20 12.38 -7.40
N ILE A 195 3.21 13.25 -7.23
CA ILE A 195 3.07 14.43 -6.38
C ILE A 195 2.02 15.36 -6.97
N MET A 196 2.04 15.67 -8.26
CA MET A 196 1.17 16.68 -8.90
C MET A 196 -0.26 16.20 -9.16
N GLN A 197 -0.54 14.91 -9.04
CA GLN A 197 -1.87 14.36 -9.23
C GLN A 197 -2.90 15.05 -8.32
N ASN A 198 -4.07 15.37 -8.88
CA ASN A 198 -5.17 15.92 -8.12
C ASN A 198 -5.68 14.89 -7.12
N GLU A 199 -5.92 15.33 -5.88
CA GLU A 199 -6.53 14.50 -4.85
C GLU A 199 -8.06 14.56 -4.90
N ILE A 200 -8.72 13.51 -4.41
CA ILE A 200 -10.19 13.45 -4.29
C ILE A 200 -10.70 14.61 -3.42
N ASN A 201 -9.99 14.89 -2.32
CA ASN A 201 -10.28 16.00 -1.43
C ASN A 201 -9.42 17.21 -1.79
N SER A 202 -10.02 18.39 -1.82
CA SER A 202 -9.28 19.63 -2.06
C SER A 202 -8.25 19.86 -0.95
N LEU A 203 -6.98 20.06 -1.34
CA LEU A 203 -5.91 20.44 -0.42
C LEU A 203 -6.08 21.89 0.03
N SER A 204 -5.61 22.20 1.24
CA SER A 204 -5.55 23.58 1.71
C SER A 204 -4.60 24.41 0.84
N ALA A 205 -4.84 25.72 0.74
CA ALA A 205 -3.98 26.65 0.01
C ALA A 205 -2.52 26.59 0.51
N GLU A 206 -2.36 26.40 1.82
CA GLU A 206 -1.05 26.24 2.47
C GLU A 206 -0.30 24.99 2.00
N ILE A 207 -0.96 23.82 1.95
CA ILE A 207 -0.35 22.59 1.45
C ILE A 207 0.05 22.73 -0.02
N ILE A 208 -0.80 23.38 -0.83
CA ILE A 208 -0.50 23.65 -2.25
C ILE A 208 0.74 24.53 -2.38
N GLU A 209 0.87 25.55 -1.53
CA GLU A 209 2.02 26.45 -1.53
C GLU A 209 3.30 25.77 -1.04
N ASN A 210 3.23 24.98 0.03
CA ASN A 210 4.34 24.17 0.53
C ASN A 210 4.88 23.21 -0.54
N LYS A 211 3.98 22.59 -1.31
CA LYS A 211 4.31 21.72 -2.43
C LYS A 211 5.10 22.44 -3.52
N LYS A 212 4.65 23.64 -3.93
CA LYS A 212 5.36 24.46 -4.93
C LYS A 212 6.74 24.88 -4.43
N ASN A 213 6.84 25.36 -3.19
CA ASN A 213 8.09 25.80 -2.60
C ASN A 213 9.09 24.65 -2.45
N TRP A 214 8.60 23.47 -2.05
CA TRP A 214 9.42 22.27 -1.97
C TRP A 214 9.94 21.82 -3.34
N LEU A 215 9.10 21.87 -4.39
CA LEU A 215 9.53 21.51 -5.75
C LEU A 215 10.65 22.41 -6.25
N ASN A 216 10.50 23.72 -6.09
CA ASN A 216 11.52 24.70 -6.50
C ASN A 216 12.87 24.49 -5.80
N LYS A 217 12.84 23.95 -4.58
CA LYS A 217 14.04 23.69 -3.78
C LYS A 217 14.71 22.35 -4.10
N ASN A 218 13.93 21.29 -4.32
CA ASN A 218 14.44 19.91 -4.33
C ASN A 218 14.51 19.29 -5.74
N VAL A 219 13.87 19.89 -6.74
CA VAL A 219 13.85 19.38 -8.11
C VAL A 219 14.76 20.24 -8.97
N PRO A 220 15.77 19.66 -9.66
CA PRO A 220 16.58 20.40 -10.60
C PRO A 220 15.70 21.05 -11.67
N GLN A 221 15.72 22.38 -11.75
CA GLN A 221 15.06 23.10 -12.82
C GLN A 221 15.74 22.69 -14.13
N GLN A 222 14.98 22.13 -15.07
CA GLN A 222 15.47 21.99 -16.43
C GLN A 222 15.84 23.40 -16.90
N SER A 223 17.11 23.66 -17.14
CA SER A 223 17.54 24.85 -17.87
C SER A 223 16.81 24.79 -19.20
N THR A 224 15.81 25.65 -19.37
CA THR A 224 15.13 25.84 -20.64
C THR A 224 16.19 26.36 -21.61
N VAL A 225 16.87 25.45 -22.31
CA VAL A 225 17.55 25.78 -23.55
C VAL A 225 16.43 26.09 -24.51
N VAL A 226 16.04 27.37 -24.52
CA VAL A 226 15.32 27.99 -25.61
C VAL A 226 16.18 27.75 -26.85
N LYS A 227 15.87 26.68 -27.59
CA LYS A 227 16.27 26.55 -28.97
C LYS A 227 15.49 27.61 -29.74
N ASN A 228 16.02 28.83 -29.75
CA ASN A 228 15.69 29.81 -30.77
C ASN A 228 16.07 29.17 -32.11
N LYS A 229 15.05 28.74 -32.84
CA LYS A 229 15.09 28.62 -34.30
C LYS A 229 14.40 29.83 -34.87
#